data_AF-A0A2D6TNT4-F1
#
_entry.id   AF-A0A2D6TNT4-F1
#
_cell.length_a   1.000
_cell.length_b   1.000
_cell.length_c   1.000
_cell.angle_alpha   90.00
_cell.angle_beta   90.00
_cell.angle_gamma   90.00
#
_symmetry.space_group_name_H-M   'P 1'
#
loop_
_entity.id
_entity.type
_entity.pdbx_description
1 polymer ?
#
loop_
_entity_poly.entity_id
_entity_poly.type
_entity_poly.pdbx_seq_one_letter_code
_entity_poly.pdbx_strand_id
1 'polypeptide(L)'
;MKIKFQGCRGSIASPSGIGIDNKTFSTNEFGGNTSCLYIKTEKDKRLIFDAGTGIRPLGMEFMANGYKQSNREIELFITHRHWDHLQGLPFFIPAHSSENNINVY
;
A
#
# COMPACT_ATOMS: atom_id res chain seq x y z
N MET A 1 -8.08 -5.53 16.72
CA MET A 1 -7.20 -5.57 15.52
C MET A 1 -7.92 -4.98 14.29
N LYS A 2 -7.23 -4.32 13.34
CA LYS A 2 -7.80 -3.84 12.06
C LYS A 2 -6.97 -4.34 10.87
N ILE A 3 -7.62 -4.90 9.86
CA ILE A 3 -7.00 -5.37 8.61
C ILE A 3 -7.56 -4.55 7.45
N LYS A 4 -6.70 -4.16 6.51
CA LYS A 4 -7.08 -3.43 5.30
C LYS A 4 -6.33 -3.97 4.10
N PHE A 5 -7.07 -4.40 3.09
CA PHE A 5 -6.52 -4.74 1.78
C PHE A 5 -6.41 -3.46 0.96
N GLN A 6 -5.19 -3.01 0.72
CA GLN A 6 -4.91 -1.80 -0.07
C GLN A 6 -4.71 -2.12 -1.57
N GLY A 7 -4.45 -3.38 -1.89
CA GLY A 7 -4.49 -3.91 -3.25
C GLY A 7 -4.65 -5.42 -3.27
N CYS A 8 -5.42 -5.89 -4.26
CA CYS A 8 -5.79 -7.31 -4.44
C CYS A 8 -5.62 -7.78 -5.89
N ARG A 9 -5.06 -6.94 -6.78
CA ARG A 9 -4.75 -7.34 -8.16
C ARG A 9 -3.43 -8.11 -8.18
N GLY A 10 -3.28 -8.98 -9.18
CA GLY A 10 -2.04 -9.72 -9.41
C GLY A 10 -0.96 -8.84 -10.03
N SER A 11 -0.25 -9.38 -11.01
CA SER A 11 0.94 -8.75 -11.59
C SER A 11 0.72 -7.37 -12.23
N ILE A 12 -0.50 -7.04 -12.62
CA ILE A 12 -0.82 -5.79 -13.31
C ILE A 12 -1.96 -5.10 -12.55
N ALA A 13 -1.75 -3.82 -12.21
CA ALA A 13 -2.79 -2.97 -11.68
C ALA A 13 -3.94 -2.83 -12.69
N SER A 14 -5.17 -2.73 -12.22
CA SER A 14 -6.35 -2.53 -13.05
C SER A 14 -6.94 -1.15 -12.74
N PRO A 15 -6.45 -0.06 -13.37
CA PRO A 15 -7.01 1.27 -13.15
C PRO A 15 -8.40 1.38 -13.82
N SER A 16 -9.26 2.24 -13.27
CA SER A 16 -10.46 2.72 -13.98
C SER A 16 -10.08 3.26 -15.36
N GLY A 17 -10.89 2.99 -16.38
CA GLY A 17 -10.54 3.35 -17.75
C GLY A 17 -11.63 3.05 -18.76
N ILE A 18 -11.22 2.97 -20.03
CA ILE A 18 -12.06 2.60 -21.16
C ILE A 18 -11.64 1.21 -21.61
N GLY A 19 -12.60 0.29 -21.66
CA GLY A 19 -12.40 -1.07 -22.15
C GLY A 19 -12.23 -1.13 -23.66
N ILE A 20 -11.80 -2.29 -24.16
CA ILE A 20 -11.68 -2.55 -25.60
C ILE A 20 -13.02 -2.41 -26.36
N ASP A 21 -14.14 -2.47 -25.64
CA ASP A 21 -15.48 -2.28 -26.15
C ASP A 21 -15.94 -0.81 -26.13
N ASN A 22 -15.01 0.13 -25.89
CA ASN A 22 -15.25 1.57 -25.70
C ASN A 22 -16.17 1.91 -24.53
N LYS A 23 -16.42 0.98 -23.60
CA LYS A 23 -17.18 1.27 -22.38
C LYS A 23 -16.26 1.73 -21.27
N THR A 24 -16.70 2.74 -20.53
CA THR A 24 -16.03 3.15 -19.31
C THR A 24 -16.28 2.12 -18.21
N PHE A 25 -15.24 1.81 -17.45
CA PHE A 25 -15.35 1.00 -16.25
C PHE A 25 -14.63 1.69 -15.09
N SER A 26 -15.13 1.47 -13.88
CA SER A 26 -14.57 2.03 -12.66
C SER A 26 -14.12 0.92 -11.74
N THR A 27 -12.91 1.03 -11.22
CA THR A 27 -12.36 0.13 -10.19
C THR A 27 -12.45 0.74 -8.79
N ASN A 28 -13.20 1.84 -8.61
CA ASN A 28 -13.29 2.51 -7.31
C ASN A 28 -13.98 1.66 -6.24
N GLU A 29 -14.96 0.84 -6.64
CA GLU A 29 -15.70 -0.02 -5.71
C GLU A 29 -14.89 -1.25 -5.26
N PHE A 30 -14.16 -1.88 -6.19
CA PHE A 30 -13.47 -3.15 -5.95
C PHE A 30 -11.94 -3.02 -5.81
N GLY A 31 -11.38 -1.84 -6.09
CA GLY A 31 -9.94 -1.57 -6.09
C GLY A 31 -9.20 -1.98 -7.38
N GLY A 32 -8.13 -1.27 -7.69
CA GLY A 32 -7.29 -1.47 -8.88
C GLY A 32 -5.82 -1.76 -8.61
N ASN A 33 -5.42 -1.80 -7.33
CA ASN A 33 -4.01 -1.87 -6.94
C ASN A 33 -3.48 -3.32 -6.84
N THR A 34 -2.18 -3.50 -7.09
CA THR A 34 -1.46 -4.77 -6.85
C THR A 34 -1.19 -4.99 -5.36
N SER A 35 -0.74 -6.20 -5.00
CA SER A 35 -0.63 -6.70 -3.62
C SER A 35 -0.14 -5.65 -2.61
N CYS A 36 -0.98 -5.38 -1.62
CA CYS A 36 -0.60 -4.64 -0.41
C CYS A 36 -1.64 -4.90 0.68
N LEU A 37 -1.21 -5.50 1.79
CA LEU A 37 -2.04 -5.75 2.97
C LEU A 37 -1.50 -4.93 4.13
N TYR A 38 -2.38 -4.22 4.83
CA TYR A 38 -2.06 -3.49 6.03
C TYR A 38 -2.79 -4.08 7.24
N ILE A 39 -2.04 -4.30 8.32
CA ILE A 39 -2.57 -4.72 9.61
C ILE A 39 -2.15 -3.73 10.67
N LYS A 40 -3.14 -3.20 11.39
CA LYS A 40 -2.95 -2.48 12.64
C LYS A 40 -3.28 -3.42 13.80
N THR A 41 -2.27 -3.76 14.58
CA THR A 41 -2.43 -4.58 15.78
C THR A 41 -3.07 -3.77 16.92
N GLU A 42 -3.49 -4.44 17.98
CA GLU A 42 -4.06 -3.79 19.18
C GLU A 42 -3.03 -2.99 19.96
N LYS A 43 -1.74 -3.34 19.81
CA LYS A 43 -0.60 -2.61 20.40
C LYS A 43 -0.05 -1.51 19.48
N ASP A 44 -0.88 -0.98 18.58
CA ASP A 44 -0.53 0.05 17.58
C ASP A 44 0.60 -0.33 16.60
N LYS A 45 1.07 -1.58 16.56
CA LYS A 45 2.04 -2.04 15.54
C LYS A 45 1.42 -2.01 14.14
N ARG A 46 2.23 -1.58 13.17
CA ARG A 46 1.86 -1.44 11.77
C ARG A 46 2.63 -2.47 10.97
N LEU A 47 1.91 -3.46 10.45
CA LEU A 47 2.47 -4.51 9.61
C LEU A 47 1.96 -4.26 8.20
N ILE A 48 2.87 -4.21 7.24
CA ILE A 48 2.57 -4.11 5.81
C ILE A 48 3.12 -5.36 5.16
N PHE A 49 2.31 -6.04 4.35
CA PHE A 49 2.75 -7.16 3.53
C PHE A 49 2.65 -6.74 2.07
N ASP A 50 3.79 -6.82 1.39
CA ASP A 50 4.06 -6.33 0.05
C ASP A 50 3.89 -4.83 -0.15
N ALA A 51 4.67 -4.32 -1.08
CA ALA A 51 4.73 -2.94 -1.49
C ALA A 51 4.36 -2.77 -2.96
N GLY A 52 3.30 -3.45 -3.41
CA GLY A 52 2.67 -3.21 -4.69
C GLY A 52 2.05 -1.82 -4.79
N THR A 53 1.31 -1.53 -5.86
CA THR A 53 0.75 -0.18 -6.09
C THR A 53 -0.22 0.26 -4.98
N GLY A 54 -0.75 -0.67 -4.18
CA GLY A 54 -1.61 -0.38 -3.02
C GLY A 54 -0.90 0.33 -1.87
N ILE A 55 0.44 0.26 -1.80
CA ILE A 55 1.18 0.91 -0.72
C ILE A 55 1.15 2.45 -0.84
N ARG A 56 0.98 2.99 -2.05
CA ARG A 56 0.90 4.44 -2.28
C ARG A 56 -0.30 5.09 -1.57
N PRO A 57 -1.56 4.67 -1.80
CA PRO A 57 -2.69 5.24 -1.06
C PRO A 57 -2.62 4.95 0.44
N LEU A 58 -2.01 3.83 0.87
CA LEU A 58 -1.72 3.60 2.29
C LEU A 58 -0.80 4.68 2.88
N GLY A 59 0.27 5.02 2.18
CA GLY A 59 1.17 6.11 2.57
C GLY A 59 0.43 7.46 2.65
N MET A 60 -0.43 7.77 1.68
CA MET A 60 -1.26 8.99 1.71
C MET A 60 -2.20 9.03 2.92
N GLU A 61 -2.85 7.91 3.25
CA GLU A 61 -3.72 7.78 4.43
C GLU A 61 -2.94 8.01 5.72
N PHE A 62 -1.70 7.52 5.81
CA PHE A 62 -0.83 7.81 6.94
C PHE A 62 -0.61 9.33 7.03
N MET A 63 -0.16 9.98 5.95
CA MET A 63 0.09 11.42 5.97
C MET A 63 -1.14 12.26 6.36
N ALA A 64 -2.32 11.89 5.87
CA ALA A 64 -3.57 12.60 6.18
C ALA A 64 -3.98 12.49 7.66
N ASN A 65 -3.68 11.37 8.32
CA ASN A 65 -4.01 11.12 9.73
C ASN A 65 -2.94 11.65 10.71
N GLY A 66 -2.20 12.70 10.33
CA GLY A 66 -1.20 13.31 11.21
C GLY A 66 0.05 12.46 11.43
N TYR A 67 0.39 11.54 10.52
CA TYR A 67 1.62 10.73 10.65
C TYR A 67 2.94 11.52 10.51
N LYS A 68 2.91 12.85 10.40
CA LYS A 68 4.09 13.72 10.30
C LYS A 68 4.85 13.95 11.64
N GLN A 69 4.41 13.34 12.74
CA GLN A 69 4.79 13.81 14.09
C GLN A 69 5.22 12.71 15.06
N SER A 70 5.43 11.47 14.62
CA SER A 70 5.90 10.45 15.56
C SER A 70 6.86 9.43 14.94
N ASN A 71 7.85 9.08 15.77
CA ASN A 71 8.90 8.09 15.57
C ASN A 71 8.29 6.69 15.37
N ARG A 72 7.76 6.42 14.16
CA ARG A 72 6.93 5.23 13.91
C ARG A 72 7.77 4.07 13.41
N GLU A 73 7.58 2.93 14.06
CA GLU A 73 8.02 1.63 13.57
C GLU A 73 6.98 1.06 12.60
N ILE A 74 7.43 0.75 11.39
CA ILE A 74 6.67 0.05 10.35
C ILE A 74 7.41 -1.23 10.02
N GLU A 75 6.72 -2.36 10.17
CA GLU A 75 7.24 -3.65 9.75
C GLU A 75 6.73 -3.93 8.34
N LEU A 76 7.62 -3.94 7.35
CA LEU A 76 7.32 -4.22 5.96
C LEU A 76 7.86 -5.60 5.59
N PHE A 77 6.97 -6.53 5.29
CA PHE A 77 7.29 -7.88 4.84
C PHE A 77 7.12 -7.97 3.33
N ILE A 78 8.17 -8.35 2.61
CA ILE A 78 8.10 -8.61 1.17
C ILE A 78 7.96 -10.12 0.97
N THR A 79 6.80 -10.57 0.48
CA THR A 79 6.55 -12.02 0.34
C THR A 79 7.47 -12.67 -0.70
N HIS A 80 7.73 -11.96 -1.81
CA HIS A 80 8.68 -12.34 -2.84
C HIS A 80 9.02 -11.14 -3.74
N ARG A 81 10.01 -11.31 -4.63
CA ARG A 81 10.64 -10.21 -5.38
C ARG A 81 10.10 -10.01 -6.80
N HIS A 82 8.83 -10.33 -7.04
CA HIS A 82 8.19 -9.90 -8.28
C HIS A 82 7.86 -8.41 -8.23
N TRP A 83 7.86 -7.77 -9.39
CA TRP A 83 7.76 -6.32 -9.50
C TRP A 83 6.46 -5.77 -8.90
N ASP A 84 5.35 -6.49 -9.05
CA ASP A 84 4.05 -6.14 -8.51
C ASP A 84 3.95 -6.14 -6.98
N HIS A 85 4.97 -6.66 -6.29
CA HIS A 85 5.14 -6.63 -4.84
C HIS A 85 6.12 -5.54 -4.36
N LEU A 86 6.80 -4.84 -5.28
CA LEU A 86 7.86 -3.87 -4.97
C LEU A 86 7.64 -2.49 -5.61
N GLN A 87 6.92 -2.42 -6.74
CA GLN A 87 6.82 -1.24 -7.60
C GLN A 87 6.22 -0.01 -6.92
N GLY A 88 5.50 -0.19 -5.82
CA GLY A 88 4.92 0.90 -5.04
C GLY A 88 5.90 1.56 -4.07
N LEU A 89 7.03 0.93 -3.74
CA LEU A 89 7.99 1.43 -2.74
C LEU A 89 8.44 2.88 -2.97
N PRO A 90 8.84 3.29 -4.20
CA PRO A 90 9.28 4.67 -4.42
C PRO A 90 8.20 5.72 -4.10
N PHE A 91 6.92 5.32 -4.10
CA PHE A 91 5.77 6.18 -3.87
C PHE A 91 5.21 6.07 -2.44
N PHE A 92 5.84 5.28 -1.57
CA PHE A 92 5.47 5.20 -0.16
C PHE A 92 6.08 6.38 0.61
N ILE A 93 5.37 7.50 0.65
CA ILE A 93 5.81 8.75 1.30
C ILE A 93 6.45 8.55 2.69
N PRO A 94 5.91 7.68 3.58
CA PRO A 94 6.54 7.44 4.88
C PRO A 94 8.01 6.98 4.83
N ALA A 95 8.45 6.31 3.76
CA ALA A 95 9.85 5.89 3.60
C ALA A 95 10.83 7.05 3.36
N HIS A 96 10.33 8.23 2.99
CA HIS A 96 11.16 9.41 2.71
C HIS A 96 11.27 10.36 3.91
N SER A 97 10.71 9.99 5.06
CA SER A 97 10.83 10.77 6.31
C SER A 97 11.87 10.14 7.21
N SER A 98 12.84 10.93 7.67
CA SER A 98 13.83 10.51 8.67
C SER A 98 13.23 10.23 10.06
N GLU A 99 11.97 10.60 10.28
CA GLU A 99 11.25 10.30 11.52
C GLU A 99 10.64 8.89 11.53
N ASN A 100 10.61 8.19 10.40
CA ASN A 100 10.04 6.85 10.34
C ASN A 100 11.14 5.79 10.32
N ASN A 101 10.96 4.74 11.11
CA ASN A 101 11.77 3.53 11.05
C ASN A 101 10.99 2.45 10.32
N ILE A 102 11.49 2.04 9.15
CA ILE A 102 10.90 0.96 8.36
C ILE A 102 11.83 -0.24 8.42
N ASN A 103 11.40 -1.27 9.14
CA ASN A 103 12.07 -2.56 9.17
C ASN A 103 11.57 -3.39 8.00
N VAL A 104 12.46 -3.80 7.10
CA VAL A 104 12.12 -4.58 5.90
C VAL A 104 12.57 -6.03 6.09
N TYR A 105 11.65 -6.96 5.87
CA TYR A 105 11.85 -8.41 5.98
C TYR A 105 11.57 -9.11 4.66
#